data_AF-A0A9X5LUM6-F1
#
_entry.id   AF-A0A9X5LUM6-F1
#
_cell.length_a   1.000
_cell.length_b   1.000
_cell.length_c   1.000
_cell.angle_alpha   90.00
_cell.angle_beta   90.00
_cell.angle_gamma   90.00
#
_symmetry.space_group_name_H-M   'P 1'
#
loop_
_entity.id
_entity.type
_entity.pdbx_description
1 polymer ?
#
loop_
_entity_poly.entity_id
_entity_poly.type
_entity_poly.pdbx_seq_one_letter_code
_entity_poly.pdbx_strand_id
1 'polypeptide(L)'
;MLPEHNPDPAAEGTYPYGDGSGYTFSLSRVKGLDVKDPSQWDTIQKLTPESARKAGVSPLPEKHVTGQDKTVRFNGLSVGVYLVTVTPPHIAGQLNPGVADFVVTAPMADVDGWKCDATIWAKTVPSVSVAPTLPPTSPAAPPSIPPARPNLPRTGSDLIDTLGIAGTGVLGGVLVLLGIGGTLAARARRKNQFGE
;
A
#
# COMPACT_ATOMS: atom_id res chain seq x y z
N MET A 1 2.72 12.40 -26.15
CA MET A 1 1.34 12.56 -25.68
C MET A 1 1.20 11.68 -24.45
N LEU A 2 1.06 12.28 -23.27
CA LEU A 2 0.87 11.56 -22.00
C LEU A 2 -0.63 11.44 -21.72
N PRO A 3 -1.10 10.43 -20.96
CA PRO A 3 -2.52 10.22 -20.69
C PRO A 3 -3.11 11.39 -19.89
N GLU A 4 -4.35 11.79 -20.22
CA GLU A 4 -5.04 12.92 -19.59
C GLU A 4 -5.40 12.69 -18.11
N HIS A 5 -5.49 11.46 -17.62
CA HIS A 5 -5.91 11.16 -16.25
C HIS A 5 -5.21 9.94 -15.62
N ASN A 6 -5.07 9.98 -14.28
CA ASN A 6 -4.60 8.88 -13.45
C ASN A 6 -5.78 7.94 -13.10
N PRO A 7 -5.68 6.61 -13.29
CA PRO A 7 -6.79 5.70 -13.03
C PRO A 7 -7.13 5.60 -11.53
N ASP A 8 -8.44 5.51 -11.24
CA ASP A 8 -8.95 5.34 -9.89
C ASP A 8 -8.73 3.91 -9.35
N PRO A 9 -8.39 3.77 -8.06
CA PRO A 9 -8.36 2.48 -7.36
C PRO A 9 -9.77 1.99 -6.95
N ALA A 10 -9.97 0.67 -6.99
CA ALA A 10 -11.25 -0.05 -6.88
C ALA A 10 -11.79 -0.32 -5.45
N ALA A 11 -13.01 -0.92 -5.38
CA ALA A 11 -14.03 -0.97 -4.32
C ALA A 11 -13.79 -1.80 -3.02
N GLU A 12 -14.86 -1.94 -2.21
CA GLU A 12 -15.01 -1.86 -0.75
C GLU A 12 -14.14 -2.72 0.20
N GLY A 13 -13.16 -2.01 0.77
CA GLY A 13 -12.71 -1.98 2.17
C GLY A 13 -12.26 -0.54 2.47
N THR A 14 -12.97 0.39 1.84
CA THR A 14 -12.42 1.55 1.15
C THR A 14 -12.55 2.78 2.01
N TYR A 15 -11.51 3.08 2.77
CA TYR A 15 -11.33 4.44 3.24
C TYR A 15 -11.34 5.36 2.00
N PRO A 16 -12.08 6.48 2.00
CA PRO A 16 -11.93 7.48 0.95
C PRO A 16 -10.44 7.76 0.74
N TYR A 17 -10.01 7.76 -0.52
CA TYR A 17 -8.68 8.26 -0.84
C TYR A 17 -8.62 9.73 -0.43
N GLY A 18 -7.50 10.11 0.16
CA GLY A 18 -7.23 11.52 0.37
C GLY A 18 -7.19 12.28 -0.93
N ASP A 19 -7.63 13.53 -0.88
CA ASP A 19 -7.64 14.41 -2.03
C ASP A 19 -6.25 14.98 -2.37
N GLY A 20 -5.22 14.68 -1.57
CA GLY A 20 -3.86 15.21 -1.70
C GLY A 20 -3.56 16.40 -0.81
N SER A 21 -4.53 16.90 -0.03
CA SER A 21 -4.31 17.90 1.01
C SER A 21 -3.69 17.28 2.28
N GLY A 22 -3.04 18.10 3.11
CA GLY A 22 -2.47 17.67 4.39
C GLY A 22 -1.11 16.96 4.32
N TYR A 23 -0.52 16.80 3.14
CA TYR A 23 0.81 16.21 2.97
C TYR A 23 1.88 17.18 3.42
N THR A 24 2.76 16.75 4.33
CA THR A 24 3.88 17.57 4.77
C THR A 24 5.09 17.31 3.89
N PHE A 25 5.52 18.32 3.15
CA PHE A 25 6.77 18.32 2.41
C PHE A 25 7.84 18.98 3.27
N SER A 26 8.97 18.30 3.46
CA SER A 26 10.15 18.85 4.12
C SER A 26 11.30 18.93 3.13
N LEU A 27 11.94 20.10 3.05
CA LEU A 27 13.07 20.38 2.16
C LEU A 27 14.34 20.59 3.00
N SER A 28 15.36 19.77 2.77
CA SER A 28 16.68 19.93 3.40
C SER A 28 17.77 20.05 2.36
N ARG A 29 18.73 20.95 2.57
CA ARG A 29 19.90 21.07 1.69
C ARG A 29 20.86 19.91 1.95
N VAL A 30 21.32 19.24 0.89
CA VAL A 30 22.34 18.19 0.98
C VAL A 30 23.72 18.85 1.17
N LYS A 31 24.51 18.31 2.10
CA LYS A 31 25.85 18.83 2.41
C LYS A 31 26.89 18.34 1.42
N GLY A 32 27.95 19.13 1.24
CA GLY A 32 29.14 18.71 0.48
C GLY A 32 28.95 18.60 -1.03
N LEU A 33 27.81 19.05 -1.57
CA LEU A 33 27.55 19.09 -3.00
C LEU A 33 27.41 20.55 -3.48
N ASP A 34 28.15 20.90 -4.52
CA ASP A 34 28.04 22.18 -5.22
C ASP A 34 27.65 21.97 -6.68
N VAL A 35 26.47 22.44 -7.05
CA VAL A 35 25.96 22.38 -8.43
C VAL A 35 26.75 23.28 -9.39
N LYS A 36 27.56 24.20 -8.86
CA LYS A 36 28.45 25.05 -9.67
C LYS A 36 29.78 24.36 -10.03
N ASP A 37 30.09 23.24 -9.38
CA ASP A 37 31.31 22.48 -9.64
C ASP A 37 31.04 21.39 -10.70
N PRO A 38 31.56 21.53 -11.94
CA PRO A 38 31.36 20.54 -13.01
C PRO A 38 31.80 19.12 -12.61
N SER A 39 32.82 18.99 -11.76
CA SER A 39 33.37 17.69 -11.36
C SER A 39 32.42 16.88 -10.48
N GLN A 40 31.42 17.53 -9.87
CA GLN A 40 30.48 16.88 -8.96
C GLN A 40 29.20 16.40 -9.65
N TRP A 41 28.97 16.78 -10.92
CA TRP A 41 27.72 16.48 -11.61
C TRP A 41 27.47 14.99 -11.81
N ASP A 42 28.52 14.19 -12.02
CA ASP A 42 28.42 12.73 -12.06
C ASP A 42 27.87 12.14 -10.76
N THR A 43 28.20 12.77 -9.62
CA THR A 43 27.69 12.38 -8.30
C THR A 43 26.25 12.86 -8.13
N ILE A 44 25.97 14.11 -8.49
CA ILE A 44 24.66 14.74 -8.37
C ILE A 44 23.61 13.98 -9.20
N GLN A 45 23.93 13.58 -10.42
CA GLN A 45 23.02 12.84 -11.32
C GLN A 45 22.67 11.44 -10.80
N LYS A 46 23.54 10.84 -9.99
CA LYS A 46 23.34 9.50 -9.41
C LYS A 46 22.79 9.54 -7.99
N LEU A 47 22.53 10.73 -7.45
CA LEU A 47 22.12 10.88 -6.07
C LEU A 47 20.70 10.35 -5.86
N THR A 48 20.56 9.45 -4.88
CA THR A 48 19.27 8.95 -4.41
C THR A 48 18.89 9.62 -3.09
N PRO A 49 17.62 9.57 -2.66
CA PRO A 49 17.23 10.04 -1.33
C PRO A 49 18.03 9.39 -0.20
N GLU A 50 18.35 8.11 -0.33
CA GLU A 50 19.12 7.38 0.67
C GLU A 50 20.58 7.87 0.72
N SER A 51 21.25 8.03 -0.43
CA SER A 51 22.61 8.54 -0.46
C SER A 51 22.69 10.00 -0.02
N ALA A 52 21.68 10.82 -0.33
CA ALA A 52 21.58 12.20 0.16
C ALA A 52 21.50 12.26 1.69
N ARG A 53 20.71 11.37 2.32
CA ARG A 53 20.66 11.25 3.79
C ARG A 53 22.02 10.84 4.37
N LYS A 54 22.70 9.88 3.75
CA LYS A 54 24.03 9.42 4.18
C LYS A 54 25.10 10.50 4.06
N ALA A 55 25.06 11.31 3.01
CA ALA A 55 25.95 12.47 2.83
C ALA A 55 25.71 13.56 3.89
N GLY A 56 24.52 13.55 4.52
CA GLY A 56 24.12 14.51 5.52
C GLY A 56 23.34 15.67 4.92
N VAL A 57 22.33 16.12 5.66
CA VAL A 57 21.44 17.21 5.26
C VAL A 57 21.43 18.33 6.30
N SER A 58 20.91 19.49 5.95
CA SER A 58 20.68 20.59 6.90
C SER A 58 19.79 20.11 8.06
N PRO A 59 20.12 20.45 9.32
CA PRO A 59 19.42 19.96 10.50
C PRO A 59 18.00 20.54 10.65
N LEU A 60 17.76 21.71 10.05
CA LEU A 60 16.48 22.40 10.07
C LEU A 60 15.90 22.37 8.65
N PRO A 61 15.02 21.39 8.33
CA PRO A 61 14.27 21.41 7.09
C PRO A 61 13.26 22.57 7.07
N GLU A 62 13.10 23.20 5.91
CA GLU A 62 11.91 24.01 5.65
C GLU A 62 10.72 23.07 5.42
N LYS A 63 9.56 23.38 5.98
CA LYS A 63 8.38 22.51 5.90
C LYS A 63 7.15 23.28 5.44
N HIS A 64 6.41 22.68 4.52
CA HIS A 64 5.10 23.18 4.08
C HIS A 64 4.11 22.02 4.01
N VAL A 65 2.83 22.34 4.12
CA VAL A 65 1.73 21.37 4.08
C VAL A 65 0.83 21.70 2.90
N THR A 66 0.44 20.69 2.12
CA THR A 66 -0.45 20.91 0.97
C THR A 66 -1.83 21.39 1.45
N GLY A 67 -2.32 22.46 0.81
CA GLY A 67 -3.67 22.96 1.00
C GLY A 67 -4.68 22.28 0.08
N GLN A 68 -5.84 22.91 -0.12
CA GLN A 68 -6.86 22.42 -1.06
C GLN A 68 -6.43 22.48 -2.53
N ASP A 69 -5.47 23.34 -2.84
CA ASP A 69 -4.83 23.43 -4.16
C ASP A 69 -3.84 22.29 -4.41
N LYS A 70 -3.53 21.49 -3.38
CA LYS A 70 -2.66 20.31 -3.43
C LYS A 70 -1.20 20.65 -3.76
N THR A 71 -0.80 21.91 -3.56
CA THR A 71 0.56 22.38 -3.87
C THR A 71 1.31 22.83 -2.62
N VAL A 72 2.64 22.84 -2.72
CA VAL A 72 3.54 23.52 -1.78
C VAL A 72 4.58 24.27 -2.60
N ARG A 73 5.02 25.43 -2.08
CA ARG A 73 6.04 26.24 -2.74
C ARG A 73 7.16 26.59 -1.78
N PHE A 74 8.38 26.24 -2.15
CA PHE A 74 9.60 26.63 -1.46
C PHE A 74 10.23 27.80 -2.23
N ASN A 75 10.44 28.93 -1.57
CA ASN A 75 10.92 30.17 -2.19
C ASN A 75 12.29 30.57 -1.65
N GLY A 76 13.01 31.41 -2.41
CA GLY A 76 14.29 31.98 -1.94
C GLY A 76 15.39 30.93 -1.75
N LEU A 77 15.32 29.82 -2.48
CA LEU A 77 16.30 28.75 -2.38
C LEU A 77 17.66 29.22 -2.88
N SER A 78 18.68 29.04 -2.06
CA SER A 78 20.07 29.14 -2.49
C SER A 78 20.38 28.10 -3.57
N VAL A 79 21.34 28.40 -4.44
CA VAL A 79 21.84 27.43 -5.42
C VAL A 79 22.40 26.19 -4.71
N GLY A 80 21.92 24.99 -5.04
CA GLY A 80 22.35 23.76 -4.37
C GLY A 80 21.51 22.51 -4.69
N VAL A 81 21.82 21.42 -4.00
CA VAL A 81 21.10 20.14 -4.06
C VAL A 81 20.24 19.98 -2.79
N TYR A 82 19.02 19.50 -2.96
CA TYR A 82 18.04 19.38 -1.90
C TYR A 82 17.40 17.99 -1.87
N LEU A 83 17.18 17.48 -0.66
CA LEU A 83 16.35 16.32 -0.39
C LEU A 83 14.95 16.79 -0.03
N VAL A 84 13.95 16.28 -0.75
CA VAL A 84 12.54 16.42 -0.41
C VAL A 84 12.06 15.12 0.20
N THR A 85 11.53 15.20 1.41
CA THR A 85 10.84 14.09 2.06
C THR A 85 9.37 14.41 2.25
N VAL A 86 8.50 13.42 2.07
CA VAL A 86 7.06 13.63 2.10
C VAL A 86 6.39 12.71 3.10
N THR A 87 5.63 13.31 4.02
CA THR A 87 4.86 12.58 5.02
C THR A 87 3.36 12.73 4.74
N PRO A 88 2.62 11.63 4.47
CA PRO A 88 1.18 11.69 4.28
C PRO A 88 0.45 12.07 5.59
N PRO A 89 -0.71 12.73 5.52
CA PRO A 89 -1.51 13.01 6.72
C PRO A 89 -2.10 11.72 7.29
N HIS A 90 -2.15 11.64 8.62
CA HIS A 90 -2.76 10.53 9.33
C HIS A 90 -4.19 10.90 9.74
N ILE A 91 -5.15 10.66 8.87
CA ILE A 91 -6.58 10.94 9.09
C ILE A 91 -7.31 9.62 9.27
N ALA A 92 -7.95 9.45 10.44
CA ALA A 92 -8.73 8.26 10.73
C ALA A 92 -9.86 8.12 9.70
N GLY A 93 -9.98 6.95 9.10
CA GLY A 93 -10.99 6.75 8.07
C GLY A 93 -10.56 7.16 6.65
N GLN A 94 -9.30 7.54 6.42
CA GLN A 94 -8.84 8.00 5.10
C GLN A 94 -7.57 7.26 4.67
N LEU A 95 -7.50 6.86 3.40
CA LEU A 95 -6.30 6.29 2.82
C LEU A 95 -5.48 7.40 2.15
N ASN A 96 -4.34 7.73 2.76
CA ASN A 96 -3.38 8.69 2.22
C ASN A 96 -2.11 7.94 1.81
N PRO A 97 -1.95 7.57 0.52
CA PRO A 97 -0.78 6.82 0.07
C PRO A 97 0.50 7.62 0.31
N GLY A 98 1.59 6.92 0.60
CA GLY A 98 2.92 7.52 0.68
C GLY A 98 3.32 8.15 -0.64
N VAL A 99 4.21 9.14 -0.58
CA VAL A 99 4.85 9.76 -1.74
C VAL A 99 6.34 9.48 -1.63
N ALA A 100 6.98 9.11 -2.74
CA ALA A 100 8.41 8.84 -2.71
C ALA A 100 9.20 10.09 -2.33
N ASP A 101 10.22 9.93 -1.49
CA ASP A 101 11.26 10.95 -1.33
C ASP A 101 12.01 11.15 -2.65
N PHE A 102 12.52 12.35 -2.89
CA PHE A 102 13.26 12.66 -4.10
C PHE A 102 14.32 13.73 -3.87
N VAL A 103 15.29 13.80 -4.78
CA VAL A 103 16.37 14.79 -4.78
C VAL A 103 16.14 15.76 -5.92
N VAL A 104 16.40 17.04 -5.69
CA VAL A 104 16.29 18.11 -6.69
C VAL A 104 17.49 19.04 -6.63
N THR A 105 17.78 19.71 -7.74
CA THR A 105 18.71 20.85 -7.76
C THR A 105 17.92 22.14 -7.84
N ALA A 106 18.44 23.20 -7.22
CA ALA A 106 18.01 24.58 -7.47
C ALA A 106 19.22 25.36 -8.02
N PRO A 107 19.15 25.93 -9.24
CA PRO A 107 18.09 25.76 -10.24
C PRO A 107 18.02 24.32 -10.78
N MET A 108 16.91 23.98 -11.45
CA MET A 108 16.79 22.72 -12.20
C MET A 108 17.28 22.90 -13.63
N ALA A 109 18.00 21.92 -14.16
CA ALA A 109 18.33 21.89 -15.58
C ALA A 109 17.14 21.36 -16.38
N ASP A 110 16.89 21.96 -17.54
CA ASP A 110 15.92 21.53 -18.55
C ASP A 110 16.53 21.71 -19.95
N VAL A 111 15.84 21.24 -20.99
CA VAL A 111 16.29 21.31 -22.39
C VAL A 111 16.56 22.75 -22.87
N ASP A 112 15.83 23.73 -22.31
CA ASP A 112 15.97 25.15 -22.64
C ASP A 112 16.97 25.89 -21.72
N GLY A 113 17.66 25.17 -20.84
CA GLY A 113 18.59 25.73 -19.86
C GLY A 113 18.06 25.69 -18.42
N TRP A 114 18.59 26.58 -17.56
CA TRP A 114 18.31 26.57 -16.13
C TRP A 114 16.94 27.18 -15.80
N LYS A 115 16.13 26.43 -15.04
CA LYS A 115 14.84 26.87 -14.50
C LYS A 115 14.99 27.20 -13.01
N CYS A 116 14.82 28.49 -12.68
CA CYS A 116 14.80 28.97 -11.29
C CYS A 116 13.42 28.82 -10.64
N ASP A 117 12.36 28.71 -11.46
CA ASP A 117 11.02 28.33 -11.04
C ASP A 117 10.68 27.01 -11.73
N ALA A 118 10.53 25.94 -10.94
CA ALA A 118 10.32 24.60 -11.43
C ALA A 118 9.18 23.94 -10.67
N THR A 119 8.31 23.25 -11.40
CA THR A 119 7.17 22.50 -10.84
C THR A 119 7.47 21.01 -10.92
N ILE A 120 7.31 20.31 -9.80
CA ILE A 120 7.53 18.87 -9.70
C ILE A 120 6.23 18.20 -9.28
N TRP A 121 5.81 17.20 -10.06
CA TRP A 121 4.66 16.37 -9.76
C TRP A 121 5.10 15.13 -8.99
N ALA A 122 5.00 15.20 -7.65
CA ALA A 122 5.37 14.09 -6.79
C ALA A 122 4.36 12.94 -6.94
N LYS A 123 4.86 11.74 -7.23
CA LYS A 123 4.02 10.55 -7.46
C LYS A 123 3.82 9.77 -6.17
N THR A 124 2.59 9.32 -5.96
CA THR A 124 2.26 8.38 -4.89
C THR A 124 2.93 7.04 -5.14
N VAL A 125 3.54 6.48 -4.11
CA VAL A 125 3.98 5.08 -4.09
C VAL A 125 2.88 4.23 -3.47
N PRO A 126 2.56 3.05 -4.04
CA PRO A 126 1.61 2.14 -3.42
C PRO A 126 2.14 1.68 -2.06
N SER A 127 1.72 2.33 -0.98
CA SER A 127 2.01 1.90 0.38
C SER A 127 0.83 1.06 0.86
N VAL A 128 0.86 -0.25 0.59
CA VAL A 128 -0.06 -1.17 1.24
C VAL A 128 0.41 -1.43 2.66
N SER A 129 -0.17 -0.74 3.63
CA SER A 129 -0.45 -1.33 4.95
C SER A 129 -1.38 -0.41 5.72
N VAL A 130 -2.66 -0.79 5.75
CA VAL A 130 -3.58 -0.29 6.79
C VAL A 130 -3.71 -1.42 7.80
N ALA A 131 -3.23 -1.20 9.02
CA ALA A 131 -3.50 -2.12 10.12
C ALA A 131 -5.01 -2.06 10.44
N PRO A 132 -5.73 -3.19 10.52
CA PRO A 132 -7.14 -3.21 10.89
C PRO A 132 -7.34 -2.56 12.27
N THR A 133 -8.16 -1.52 12.37
CA THR A 133 -8.40 -0.81 13.65
C THR A 133 -9.49 -1.47 14.51
N LEU A 134 -9.97 -2.67 14.17
CA LEU A 134 -10.87 -3.41 15.03
C LEU A 134 -10.34 -4.83 15.24
N PRO A 135 -10.07 -5.26 16.49
CA PRO A 135 -9.92 -6.68 16.77
C PRO A 135 -11.20 -7.40 16.33
N PRO A 136 -11.14 -8.62 15.78
CA PRO A 136 -12.34 -9.36 15.43
C PRO A 136 -13.21 -9.47 16.68
N THR A 137 -14.42 -8.94 16.62
CA THR A 137 -15.41 -9.18 17.65
C THR A 137 -15.72 -10.67 17.57
N SER A 138 -15.24 -11.44 18.55
CA SER A 138 -15.62 -12.84 18.68
C SER A 138 -17.15 -12.90 18.67
N PRO A 139 -17.78 -13.72 17.82
CA PRO A 139 -19.22 -13.95 17.91
C PRO A 139 -19.55 -14.34 19.34
N ALA A 140 -20.54 -13.67 19.94
CA ALA A 140 -21.06 -14.06 21.24
C ALA A 140 -21.53 -15.52 21.13
N ALA A 141 -21.08 -16.37 22.05
CA ALA A 141 -21.55 -17.74 22.11
C ALA A 141 -23.08 -17.75 22.24
N PRO A 142 -23.80 -18.59 21.48
CA PRO A 142 -25.24 -18.73 21.64
C PRO A 142 -25.56 -19.17 23.08
N PRO A 143 -26.68 -18.71 23.66
CA PRO A 143 -27.04 -19.03 25.04
C PRO A 143 -27.13 -20.56 25.23
N SER A 144 -26.48 -21.06 26.27
CA SER A 144 -26.54 -22.49 26.63
C SER A 144 -27.96 -22.88 27.02
N ILE A 145 -28.54 -23.83 26.30
CA ILE A 145 -29.80 -24.47 26.69
C ILE A 145 -29.56 -25.26 27.99
N PRO A 146 -30.36 -25.09 29.06
CA PRO A 146 -30.25 -25.90 30.26
C PRO A 146 -30.41 -27.40 29.97
N PRO A 147 -29.69 -28.30 30.65
CA PRO A 147 -29.82 -29.73 30.40
C PRO A 147 -31.25 -30.21 30.66
N ALA A 148 -31.80 -30.96 29.70
CA ALA A 148 -33.10 -31.59 29.83
C ALA A 148 -33.10 -32.58 31.02
N ARG A 149 -34.19 -32.56 31.80
CA ARG A 149 -34.39 -33.52 32.91
C ARG A 149 -34.46 -34.96 32.34
N PRO A 150 -33.94 -35.98 33.06
CA PRO A 150 -34.07 -37.37 32.63
C PRO A 150 -35.54 -37.78 32.51
N ASN A 151 -35.95 -38.30 31.36
CA ASN A 151 -37.27 -38.91 31.18
C ASN A 151 -37.25 -40.32 31.81
N LEU A 152 -38.16 -40.56 32.75
CA LEU A 152 -38.46 -41.90 33.29
C LEU A 152 -38.98 -42.82 32.15
N PRO A 153 -38.64 -44.13 32.16
CA PRO A 153 -39.06 -45.04 31.11
C PRO A 153 -40.58 -45.26 31.17
N ARG A 154 -41.27 -44.92 30.08
CA ARG A 154 -42.68 -45.26 29.87
C ARG A 154 -42.74 -46.57 29.10
N THR A 155 -43.02 -47.65 29.83
CA THR A 155 -43.39 -48.96 29.30
C THR A 155 -44.64 -48.82 28.44
N GLY A 156 -44.61 -49.32 27.19
CA GLY A 156 -45.82 -49.43 26.38
C GLY A 156 -45.57 -49.59 24.87
N SER A 157 -45.71 -50.84 24.43
CA SER A 157 -46.06 -51.31 23.07
C SER A 157 -45.08 -51.05 21.93
N ASP A 158 -44.28 -52.07 21.68
CA ASP A 158 -43.98 -52.62 20.35
C ASP A 158 -45.17 -52.48 19.39
N LEU A 159 -44.95 -51.96 18.18
CA LEU A 159 -45.36 -52.63 16.95
C LEU A 159 -44.42 -52.21 15.82
N ILE A 160 -43.81 -53.24 15.28
CA ILE A 160 -42.89 -53.34 14.16
C ILE A 160 -43.72 -53.11 12.89
N ASP A 161 -43.23 -52.33 11.92
CA ASP A 161 -43.50 -52.65 10.50
C ASP A 161 -42.50 -51.99 9.56
N THR A 162 -41.71 -52.87 8.95
CA THR A 162 -40.74 -52.65 7.88
C THR A 162 -41.39 -53.03 6.56
N LEU A 163 -41.81 -52.07 5.74
CA LEU A 163 -42.11 -52.18 4.29
C LEU A 163 -42.01 -50.75 3.72
N GLY A 164 -41.31 -50.41 2.63
CA GLY A 164 -41.06 -51.14 1.40
C GLY A 164 -41.73 -50.39 0.23
N ILE A 165 -40.96 -49.53 -0.47
CA ILE A 165 -41.08 -49.11 -1.90
C ILE A 165 -42.41 -48.48 -2.37
N ALA A 166 -42.37 -47.22 -2.85
CA ALA A 166 -42.81 -46.76 -4.20
C ALA A 166 -43.09 -45.23 -4.29
N GLY A 167 -42.66 -44.60 -5.41
CA GLY A 167 -43.25 -43.36 -5.96
C GLY A 167 -42.40 -42.09 -5.84
N THR A 168 -41.49 -41.77 -6.78
CA THR A 168 -41.66 -40.98 -8.04
C THR A 168 -41.45 -39.46 -7.92
N GLY A 169 -40.54 -38.94 -8.77
CA GLY A 169 -40.50 -37.57 -9.30
C GLY A 169 -39.58 -36.62 -8.50
N VAL A 170 -38.69 -35.81 -9.07
CA VAL A 170 -38.68 -35.12 -10.37
C VAL A 170 -37.25 -34.63 -10.64
N LEU A 171 -36.82 -34.77 -11.91
CA LEU A 171 -35.84 -34.00 -12.73
C LEU A 171 -34.68 -33.26 -12.01
N GLY A 172 -33.42 -33.31 -12.43
CA GLY A 172 -32.82 -33.77 -13.68
C GLY A 172 -31.55 -32.94 -13.97
N GLY A 173 -30.48 -33.61 -14.40
CA GLY A 173 -29.33 -33.08 -15.17
C GLY A 173 -28.39 -32.08 -14.48
N VAL A 174 -27.06 -32.09 -14.61
CA VAL A 174 -26.11 -32.82 -15.47
C VAL A 174 -24.77 -32.83 -14.73
N LEU A 175 -24.04 -33.95 -14.83
CA LEU A 175 -22.72 -34.19 -14.24
C LEU A 175 -21.78 -34.65 -15.37
N VAL A 176 -20.76 -33.87 -15.71
CA VAL A 176 -19.56 -34.27 -16.50
C VAL A 176 -18.44 -33.31 -16.05
N LEU A 177 -17.57 -33.62 -15.08
CA LEU A 177 -16.38 -34.50 -15.05
C LEU A 177 -15.34 -34.29 -16.16
N LEU A 178 -14.10 -34.02 -15.71
CA LEU A 178 -12.76 -34.31 -16.27
C LEU A 178 -11.85 -33.08 -16.04
N GLY A 179 -10.72 -33.11 -15.34
CA GLY A 179 -9.96 -34.18 -14.72
C GLY A 179 -8.49 -33.73 -14.57
N ILE A 180 -7.81 -34.24 -13.54
CA ILE A 180 -6.34 -34.48 -13.47
C ILE A 180 -5.50 -33.19 -13.37
N GLY A 181 -4.81 -32.85 -12.28
CA GLY A 181 -3.89 -33.67 -11.47
C GLY A 181 -2.49 -33.02 -11.57
N GLY A 182 -1.85 -32.69 -10.45
CA GLY A 182 -0.49 -32.12 -10.50
C GLY A 182 0.01 -31.50 -9.21
N THR A 183 0.73 -32.31 -8.44
CA THR A 183 1.37 -32.08 -7.15
C THR A 183 2.28 -30.85 -7.03
N LEU A 184 2.27 -30.28 -5.82
CA LEU A 184 3.35 -29.52 -5.18
C LEU A 184 4.73 -30.14 -5.43
N ALA A 185 5.70 -29.33 -5.86
CA ALA A 185 7.11 -29.60 -5.63
C ALA A 185 7.89 -28.29 -5.47
N ALA A 186 8.30 -28.05 -4.22
CA ALA A 186 9.29 -27.05 -3.87
C ALA A 186 10.65 -27.39 -4.52
N ARG A 187 11.35 -26.37 -5.02
CA ARG A 187 12.81 -26.46 -5.18
C ARG A 187 13.47 -25.14 -4.81
N ALA A 188 13.79 -25.02 -3.53
CA ALA A 188 14.86 -24.17 -3.07
C ALA A 188 16.20 -24.69 -3.61
N ARG A 189 16.98 -23.85 -4.29
CA ARG A 189 18.45 -23.91 -4.30
C ARG A 189 19.04 -22.51 -4.49
N ARG A 190 19.42 -21.88 -3.37
CA ARG A 190 20.58 -20.96 -3.32
C ARG A 190 21.82 -21.80 -3.04
N LYS A 191 22.83 -21.69 -3.90
CA LYS A 191 24.26 -21.67 -3.57
C LYS A 191 25.03 -21.49 -4.87
N ASN A 192 25.50 -20.28 -5.14
CA ASN A 192 26.72 -20.09 -5.93
C ASN A 192 27.78 -19.59 -4.96
N GLN A 193 28.68 -20.51 -4.61
CA GLN A 193 29.98 -20.20 -4.06
C GLN A 193 30.94 -19.95 -5.24
N PHE A 194 31.77 -18.92 -5.07
CA PHE A 194 33.20 -18.82 -5.40
C PHE A 194 33.81 -19.61 -6.57
N GLY A 195 34.58 -18.87 -7.37
CA GLY A 195 35.58 -19.28 -8.35
C GLY A 195 35.55 -18.27 -9.51
N GLU A 196 36.60 -17.59 -9.93
CA GLU A 196 38.04 -17.50 -9.63
C GLU A 196 38.46 -16.07 -9.99
#